data_AF-Q5WQB6-F1
#
_entry.id   AF-Q5WQB6-F1
#
_cell.length_a   1.000
_cell.length_b   1.000
_cell.length_c   1.000
_cell.angle_alpha   90.00
_cell.angle_beta   90.00
_cell.angle_gamma   90.00
#
_symmetry.space_group_name_H-M   'P 1'
#
loop_
_entity.id
_entity.type
_entity.pdbx_description
1 polymer ?
#
loop_
_entity_poly.entity_id
_entity_poly.type
_entity_poly.pdbx_seq_one_letter_code
_entity_poly.pdbx_strand_id
1 'polypeptide(L)' 'IRSFRPFPYRDIAEAISASNAKVIGTLNKAETFGGAGGPLFEEIATSLFLSGIQIPLVDFIYGLGESD' A
#
# COMPACT_ATOMS: atom_id res chain seq x y z
N ILE A 1 -5.69 -6.89 1.09
CA ILE A 1 -6.20 -6.26 2.34
C ILE A 1 -7.64 -6.71 2.57
N ARG A 2 -7.98 -7.21 3.77
CA ARG A 2 -9.35 -7.66 4.08
C ARG A 2 -10.19 -6.63 4.84
N SER A 3 -9.55 -5.79 5.66
CA SER A 3 -10.16 -4.63 6.32
C SER A 3 -9.42 -3.38 5.87
N PHE A 4 -10.07 -2.51 5.11
CA PHE A 4 -9.49 -1.21 4.75
C PHE A 4 -9.84 -0.12 5.77
N ARG A 5 -10.97 -0.29 6.49
CA ARG A 5 -11.45 0.62 7.53
C ARG A 5 -12.06 -0.20 8.69
N PRO A 6 -11.52 -0.09 9.91
CA PRO A 6 -10.25 0.58 10.23
C PRO A 6 -9.07 -0.07 9.48
N PHE A 7 -8.08 0.74 9.09
CA PHE A 7 -6.89 0.23 8.40
C PHE A 7 -5.94 -0.42 9.43
N PRO A 8 -5.53 -1.69 9.26
CA PRO A 8 -4.73 -2.43 10.23
C PRO A 8 -3.23 -2.08 10.11
N TYR A 9 -2.86 -0.83 10.33
CA TYR A 9 -1.51 -0.33 10.02
C TYR A 9 -0.38 -1.06 10.76
N ARG A 10 -0.62 -1.57 11.99
CA ARG A 10 0.40 -2.32 12.76
C ARG A 10 0.67 -3.70 12.15
N ASP A 11 -0.40 -4.45 11.89
CA ASP A 11 -0.32 -5.79 11.32
C ASP A 11 0.32 -5.76 9.93
N ILE A 12 0.08 -4.70 9.16
CA ILE A 12 0.71 -4.48 7.85
C ILE A 12 2.23 -4.29 7.98
N ALA A 13 2.67 -3.42 8.89
CA ALA A 13 4.09 -3.19 9.13
C ALA A 13 4.81 -4.46 9.62
N GLU A 14 4.17 -5.22 10.52
CA GLU A 14 4.69 -6.49 11.02
C GLU A 14 4.81 -7.54 9.90
N ALA A 15 3.75 -7.70 9.09
CA ALA A 15 3.76 -8.62 7.97
C ALA A 15 4.82 -8.26 6.92
N ILE A 16 4.99 -6.98 6.60
CA ILE A 16 6.03 -6.52 5.68
C ILE A 16 7.42 -6.79 6.24
N SER A 17 7.65 -6.48 7.53
CA SER A 17 8.94 -6.75 8.18
C SER A 17 9.29 -8.23 8.19
N ALA A 18 8.31 -9.11 8.43
CA ALA A 18 8.49 -10.56 8.44
C ALA A 18 8.69 -11.15 7.03
N SER A 19 8.34 -10.43 5.97
CA SER A 19 8.39 -10.95 4.59
C SER A 19 9.81 -11.03 3.98
N ASN A 20 10.81 -10.34 4.57
CA ASN A 20 12.13 -10.12 3.97
C ASN A 20 12.10 -9.55 2.54
N ALA A 21 10.98 -8.93 2.13
CA ALA A 21 10.88 -8.28 0.84
C ALA A 21 11.88 -7.12 0.73
N LYS A 22 12.41 -6.91 -0.47
CA LYS A 22 13.31 -5.78 -0.77
C LYS A 22 12.56 -4.58 -1.35
N VAL A 23 11.36 -4.81 -1.87
CA VAL A 23 10.48 -3.83 -2.52
C VAL A 23 9.03 -4.30 -2.29
N ILE A 24 8.11 -3.37 -2.09
CA ILE A 24 6.67 -3.63 -1.98
C ILE A 24 5.94 -2.95 -3.14
N GLY A 25 5.00 -3.68 -3.75
CA GLY A 25 4.10 -3.14 -4.78
C GLY A 25 2.66 -3.07 -4.26
N THR A 26 2.00 -1.94 -4.43
CA THR A 26 0.56 -1.79 -4.19
C THR A 26 -0.20 -1.83 -5.49
N LEU A 27 -1.36 -2.49 -5.47
CA LEU A 27 -2.26 -2.56 -6.60
C LEU A 27 -3.54 -1.81 -6.23
N ASN A 28 -3.83 -0.72 -6.94
CA ASN A 28 -5.00 0.12 -6.73
C ASN A 28 -6.01 -0.03 -7.88
N LYS A 29 -7.26 -0.34 -7.53
CA LYS A 29 -8.42 -0.28 -8.44
C LYS A 29 -9.06 1.12 -8.48
N ALA A 30 -8.24 2.14 -8.33
CA ALA A 30 -8.67 3.52 -8.26
C ALA A 30 -7.53 4.41 -8.74
N GLU A 31 -7.90 5.48 -9.44
CA GLU A 31 -6.98 6.56 -9.79
C GLU A 31 -7.23 7.76 -8.87
N THR A 32 -6.16 8.41 -8.41
CA THR A 32 -6.23 9.62 -7.59
C THR A 32 -5.55 10.78 -8.32
N PHE A 33 -6.33 11.50 -9.13
CA PHE A 33 -5.82 12.59 -9.95
C PHE A 33 -5.12 13.67 -9.12
N GLY A 34 -3.82 13.89 -9.39
CA GLY A 34 -3.00 14.87 -8.67
C GLY A 34 -2.52 14.43 -7.28
N GLY A 35 -2.81 13.20 -6.86
CA GLY A 35 -2.29 12.60 -5.63
C GLY A 35 -0.88 12.04 -5.78
N ALA A 36 -0.23 11.73 -4.65
CA ALA A 36 1.09 11.10 -4.64
C ALA A 36 1.03 9.58 -4.90
N GLY A 37 -0.13 8.97 -4.70
CA GLY A 37 -0.43 7.57 -5.01
C GLY A 37 -1.89 7.25 -4.73
N GLY A 38 -2.31 6.02 -5.00
CA GLY A 38 -3.67 5.56 -4.72
C GLY A 38 -3.94 5.35 -3.23
N PRO A 39 -5.21 5.20 -2.82
CA PRO A 39 -5.60 5.15 -1.41
C PRO A 39 -4.90 4.04 -0.61
N LEU A 40 -4.65 2.87 -1.24
CA LEU A 40 -3.92 1.78 -0.57
C LEU A 40 -2.43 2.09 -0.41
N PHE A 41 -1.84 2.78 -1.39
CA PHE A 41 -0.43 3.15 -1.36
C PHE A 41 -0.17 4.08 -0.18
N GLU A 42 -0.99 5.12 -0.01
CA GLU A 42 -0.81 6.11 1.05
C GLU A 42 -0.96 5.51 2.46
N GLU A 43 -1.89 4.56 2.65
CA GLU A 43 -2.07 3.85 3.91
C GLU A 43 -0.86 2.96 4.26
N ILE A 44 -0.32 2.25 3.27
CA ILE A 44 0.88 1.43 3.46
C ILE A 44 2.11 2.31 3.69
N ALA A 45 2.26 3.40 2.92
CA ALA A 45 3.34 4.36 3.11
C ALA A 45 3.32 4.95 4.53
N THR A 46 2.14 5.31 5.02
CA THR A 46 1.95 5.83 6.39
C THR A 46 2.26 4.75 7.44
N SER A 47 1.81 3.50 7.23
CA SER A 47 2.13 2.36 8.10
C SER A 47 3.65 2.15 8.21
N LEU A 48 4.36 2.12 7.08
CA LEU A 48 5.81 1.96 7.04
C LEU A 48 6.53 3.14 7.72
N PHE A 49 6.08 4.36 7.44
CA PHE A 49 6.65 5.57 8.05
C PHE A 49 6.50 5.56 9.58
N LEU A 50 5.31 5.29 10.09
CA LEU A 50 5.04 5.23 11.54
C LEU A 50 5.81 4.11 12.24
N SER A 51 6.15 3.03 11.52
CA SER A 51 6.93 1.91 12.02
C SER A 51 8.45 2.05 11.79
N GLY A 52 8.91 3.15 11.18
CA GLY A 52 10.32 3.38 10.88
C GLY A 52 10.90 2.40 9.86
N ILE A 53 10.06 1.78 9.03
CA ILE A 53 10.47 0.81 8.02
C ILE A 53 10.80 1.57 6.72
N GLN A 54 12.03 1.43 6.26
CA GLN A 54 12.47 2.02 4.98
C GLN A 54 12.62 0.93 3.93
N ILE A 55 11.58 0.77 3.12
CA ILE A 55 11.54 -0.14 1.98
C ILE A 55 10.96 0.60 0.77
N PRO A 56 11.52 0.43 -0.44
CA PRO A 56 10.91 0.97 -1.65
C PRO A 56 9.47 0.48 -1.81
N LEU A 57 8.55 1.43 -1.99
CA LEU A 57 7.13 1.19 -2.23
C LEU A 57 6.78 1.73 -3.61
N VAL A 58 6.14 0.90 -4.44
CA VAL A 58 5.74 1.23 -5.81
C VAL A 58 4.24 1.06 -5.95
N ASP A 59 3.58 1.98 -6.64
CA ASP A 59 2.14 1.91 -6.88
C ASP A 59 1.80 1.54 -8.33
N PHE A 60 0.79 0.70 -8.50
CA PHE A 60 0.26 0.31 -9.79
C PHE A 60 -1.26 0.45 -9.80
N ILE A 61 -1.77 1.09 -10.84
CA ILE A 61 -3.21 1.16 -11.10
C ILE A 61 -3.58 -0.04 -11.98
N TYR A 62 -4.68 -0.71 -11.65
CA TYR A 62 -5.17 -1.86 -12.40
C TYR A 62 -6.69 -1.97 -12.30
N GLY A 63 -7.33 -2.71 -13.20
CA GLY A 63 -8.74 -3.10 -13.03
C GLY A 63 -9.75 -1.95 -13.07
N LEU A 64 -9.41 -0.82 -13.69
CA LEU A 64 -10.34 0.31 -13.82
C LEU A 64 -11.42 -0.02 -14.86
N GLY A 65 -12.68 0.05 -14.45
CA GLY A 65 -13.80 -0.23 -15.35
C GLY A 65 -13.82 -1.67 -15.87
N GLU A 66 -13.40 -2.64 -15.04
CA GLU A 66 -13.32 -4.07 -15.41
C GLU A 66 -12.31 -4.37 -16.53
N SER A 67 -11.33 -3.49 -16.74
CA SER A 67 -10.20 -3.78 -17.63
C SER A 67 -9.29 -4.87 -17.04
N ASP A 68 -8.78 -5.75 -17.88
CA ASP A 68 -7.73 -6.72 -17.50
C ASP A 68 -6.42 -6.02 -17.09
#